data_AF-A0A1F8KPS3-F1
#
_entry.id   AF-A0A1F8KPS3-F1
#
_cell.length_a   1.000
_cell.length_b   1.000
_cell.length_c   1.000
_cell.angle_alpha   90.00
_cell.angle_beta   90.00
_cell.angle_gamma   90.00
#
_symmetry.space_group_name_H-M   'P 1'
#
loop_
_entity.id
_entity.type
_entity.pdbx_description
1 polymer ?
#
loop_
_entity_poly.entity_id
_entity_poly.type
_entity_poly.pdbx_seq_one_letter_code
_entity_poly.pdbx_strand_id
1 'polypeptide(L)'
;MKAIRFSLMSVLLVVLAAGCSPATVLPDQSQVTPSIDPAFLQSTPSTGPITMEMLKNGEYQAQNGMTLVRLMDGKYEAGSGSDYLSVSMQEQSAFGDLNADGVEDAAIILVENYGGTGQFEYLVPVFNSGVSLSPSSGYFLGDRVAVNSMSIADGRITLDMLVHAPNDGQCCPSQSMTQSFRFYWGPGLVMVHATSGTFTDTLREISIEAPTAGSEVTNQIQLKGRVTIAPFENTLLVRIMDVNNTSIYTGPIMVSAPDMGAPGTFDGLVDLSGSPASPGSIRIEVLEMSMADGSILTMDSVDVTLK
;
A
#
# COMPACT_ATOMS: atom_id res chain seq x y z
N MET A 1 -15.26 16.81 50.73
CA MET A 1 -14.15 16.80 51.72
C MET A 1 -12.88 17.26 51.02
N LYS A 2 -12.23 18.27 51.63
CA LYS A 2 -10.81 18.67 51.56
C LYS A 2 -10.10 18.73 50.18
N ALA A 3 -9.95 19.96 49.72
CA ALA A 3 -8.79 20.44 48.96
C ALA A 3 -7.50 20.34 49.79
N ILE A 4 -6.35 20.18 49.13
CA ILE A 4 -5.03 20.65 49.60
C ILE A 4 -4.18 20.98 48.36
N ARG A 5 -3.74 22.24 48.30
CA ARG A 5 -2.68 22.79 47.46
C ARG A 5 -1.33 22.47 48.11
N PHE A 6 -0.28 22.21 47.35
CA PHE A 6 1.08 22.56 47.78
C PHE A 6 1.94 23.00 46.59
N SER A 7 2.21 24.30 46.59
CA SER A 7 3.33 24.96 45.93
C SER A 7 4.61 24.61 46.69
N LEU A 8 5.74 24.37 46.02
CA LEU A 8 7.04 24.71 46.59
C LEU A 8 8.06 25.01 45.48
N MET A 9 8.39 26.30 45.42
CA MET A 9 9.48 26.92 44.70
C MET A 9 10.78 26.69 45.51
N SER A 10 11.81 26.12 44.90
CA SER A 10 13.15 26.05 45.50
C SER A 10 14.21 26.48 44.50
N VAL A 11 14.69 27.70 44.73
CA VAL A 11 15.89 28.32 44.15
C VAL A 11 17.10 27.87 44.99
N LEU A 12 18.18 27.39 44.37
CA LEU A 12 19.49 27.17 45.02
C LEU A 12 20.60 27.41 43.99
N LEU A 13 21.18 28.61 43.97
CA LEU A 13 22.44 29.03 44.60
C LEU A 13 23.71 28.39 43.99
N VAL A 14 24.46 29.25 43.30
CA VAL A 14 25.75 29.04 42.63
C VAL A 14 26.89 28.85 43.64
N VAL A 15 27.82 27.93 43.36
CA VAL A 15 29.20 27.98 43.87
C VAL A 15 30.16 27.73 42.71
N LEU A 16 30.92 28.75 42.35
CA LEU A 16 32.10 28.66 41.47
C LEU A 16 33.28 28.11 42.27
N ALA A 17 33.89 27.02 41.80
CA ALA A 17 35.21 26.58 42.24
C ALA A 17 36.18 26.69 41.05
N ALA A 18 37.07 27.68 41.10
CA ALA A 18 38.20 27.80 40.20
C ALA A 18 39.30 26.83 40.65
N GLY A 19 39.51 25.76 39.87
CA GLY A 19 40.64 24.84 40.04
C GLY A 19 41.75 25.18 39.05
N CYS A 20 42.86 25.72 39.53
CA CYS A 20 44.12 25.78 38.78
C CYS A 20 44.72 24.38 38.71
N SER A 21 44.85 23.81 37.50
CA SER A 21 45.67 22.63 37.25
C SER A 21 47.01 23.03 36.62
N PRO A 22 48.13 22.40 37.02
CA PRO A 22 49.43 22.67 36.41
C PRO A 22 49.50 22.10 34.98
N ALA A 23 50.19 22.82 34.10
CA ALA A 23 50.38 22.43 32.72
C ALA A 23 51.28 21.18 32.60
N THR A 24 50.70 20.08 32.15
CA THR A 24 51.45 18.89 31.73
C THR A 24 51.89 19.10 30.29
N VAL A 25 53.21 19.12 30.05
CA VAL A 25 53.78 19.15 28.70
C VAL A 25 53.58 17.78 28.06
N LEU A 26 52.77 17.72 26.99
CA LEU A 26 52.63 16.52 26.15
C LEU A 26 53.86 16.42 25.20
N PRO A 27 54.39 15.22 24.95
CA PRO A 27 55.47 15.03 23.99
C PRO A 27 54.96 15.25 22.57
N ASP A 28 55.84 15.82 21.74
CA ASP A 28 55.66 16.05 20.31
C ASP A 28 55.31 14.74 19.59
N GLN A 29 54.05 14.61 19.19
CA GLN A 29 53.56 13.58 18.29
C GLN A 29 53.50 14.21 16.91
N SER A 30 54.60 14.08 16.15
CA SER A 30 54.62 14.36 14.73
C SER A 30 53.46 13.63 14.06
N GLN A 31 52.48 14.39 13.57
CA GLN A 31 51.32 13.87 12.86
C GLN A 31 51.77 13.15 11.60
N VAL A 32 51.69 11.81 11.61
CA VAL A 32 51.57 11.05 10.37
C VAL A 32 50.15 11.33 9.88
N THR A 33 50.02 12.19 8.88
CA THR A 33 48.74 12.43 8.21
C THR A 33 48.39 11.17 7.41
N PRO A 34 47.33 10.41 7.72
CA PRO A 34 46.80 9.46 6.76
C PRO A 34 46.28 10.27 5.57
N SER A 35 46.81 10.01 4.38
CA SER A 35 46.24 10.53 3.14
C SER A 35 44.87 9.88 2.96
N ILE A 36 43.82 10.57 3.39
CA ILE A 36 42.44 10.21 3.04
C ILE A 36 42.32 10.51 1.55
N ASP A 37 42.18 9.46 0.76
CA ASP A 37 41.84 9.57 -0.65
C ASP A 37 40.51 10.34 -0.78
N PRO A 38 40.46 11.52 -1.44
CA PRO A 38 39.22 12.30 -1.56
C PRO A 38 38.11 11.56 -2.33
N ALA A 39 38.42 10.41 -2.94
CA ALA A 39 37.51 9.63 -3.76
C ALA A 39 36.33 8.98 -3.00
N PHE A 40 36.28 9.03 -1.66
CA PHE A 40 35.23 8.36 -0.87
C PHE A 40 34.07 9.26 -0.39
N LEU A 41 33.99 10.53 -0.80
CA LEU A 41 32.93 11.45 -0.35
C LEU A 41 32.15 12.14 -1.47
N GLN A 42 31.77 11.40 -2.53
CA GLN A 42 30.84 11.93 -3.53
C GLN A 42 29.87 10.85 -4.05
N SER A 43 28.90 10.45 -3.23
CA SER A 43 27.61 10.04 -3.78
C SER A 43 26.80 11.30 -4.07
N THR A 44 27.01 11.92 -5.24
CA THR A 44 26.08 12.94 -5.73
C THR A 44 24.70 12.32 -5.88
N PRO A 45 23.59 12.99 -5.50
CA PRO A 45 22.26 12.52 -5.84
C PRO A 45 22.21 12.39 -7.35
N SER A 46 22.01 11.16 -7.83
CA SER A 46 21.90 10.87 -9.25
C SER A 46 20.60 11.50 -9.75
N THR A 47 20.71 12.71 -10.31
CA THR A 47 19.61 13.32 -11.05
C THR A 47 19.44 12.53 -12.35
N GLY A 48 18.37 11.75 -12.46
CA GLY A 48 18.20 10.85 -13.59
C GLY A 48 16.93 10.00 -13.54
N PRO A 49 16.64 9.25 -14.62
CA PRO A 49 15.54 8.30 -14.62
C PRO A 49 15.76 7.24 -13.55
N ILE A 50 14.67 6.79 -12.94
CA ILE A 50 14.71 5.65 -12.03
C ILE A 50 15.22 4.41 -12.77
N THR A 51 16.07 3.62 -12.13
CA THR A 51 16.64 2.40 -12.72
C THR A 51 16.41 1.19 -11.83
N MET A 52 16.45 0.00 -12.44
CA MET A 52 16.39 -1.27 -11.72
C MET A 52 17.50 -1.41 -10.68
N GLU A 53 18.71 -0.94 -10.98
CA GLU A 53 19.84 -1.00 -10.05
C GLU A 53 19.60 -0.12 -8.81
N MET A 54 19.01 1.06 -8.99
CA MET A 54 18.61 1.92 -7.87
C MET A 54 17.57 1.24 -6.99
N LEU A 55 16.58 0.57 -7.59
CA LEU A 55 15.54 -0.18 -6.85
C LEU A 55 16.15 -1.35 -6.06
N LYS A 56 17.03 -2.14 -6.69
CA LYS A 56 17.71 -3.27 -6.04
C LYS A 56 18.63 -2.87 -4.90
N ASN A 57 19.05 -1.61 -4.83
CA ASN A 57 19.93 -1.11 -3.76
C ASN A 57 19.28 -0.02 -2.89
N GLY A 58 17.94 0.10 -2.98
CA GLY A 58 17.14 1.07 -2.26
C GLY A 58 16.90 0.71 -0.79
N GLU A 59 16.39 1.70 -0.04
CA GLU A 59 15.95 1.52 1.34
C GLU A 59 14.43 1.44 1.40
N TYR A 60 13.90 0.41 2.06
CA TYR A 60 12.47 0.12 2.12
C TYR A 60 12.04 -0.14 3.55
N GLN A 61 10.81 0.22 3.88
CA GLN A 61 10.22 -0.14 5.17
C GLN A 61 9.71 -1.58 5.09
N ALA A 62 10.23 -2.45 5.95
CA ALA A 62 9.65 -3.77 6.15
C ALA A 62 8.30 -3.65 6.86
N GLN A 63 7.37 -4.51 6.48
CA GLN A 63 5.97 -4.45 6.93
C GLN A 63 5.75 -5.09 8.31
N ASN A 64 6.83 -5.48 9.00
CA ASN A 64 6.84 -5.86 10.42
C ASN A 64 6.75 -4.69 11.41
N GLY A 65 6.57 -3.47 10.91
CA GLY A 65 6.09 -2.34 11.70
C GLY A 65 7.16 -1.38 12.21
N MET A 66 8.35 -1.29 11.58
CA MET A 66 9.25 -0.11 11.57
C MET A 66 10.65 -0.35 10.96
N THR A 67 11.04 -1.60 10.67
CA THR A 67 12.42 -1.87 10.26
C THR A 67 12.70 -1.29 8.88
N LEU A 68 13.61 -0.31 8.80
CA LEU A 68 14.14 0.16 7.52
C LEU A 68 15.22 -0.81 7.06
N VAL A 69 15.04 -1.43 5.90
CA VAL A 69 15.98 -2.38 5.31
C VAL A 69 16.62 -1.76 4.08
N ARG A 70 17.94 -1.88 3.96
CA ARG A 70 18.66 -1.54 2.73
C ARG A 70 18.92 -2.80 1.95
N LEU A 71 18.37 -2.87 0.74
CA LEU A 71 18.68 -3.98 -0.15
C LEU A 71 20.10 -3.85 -0.69
N MET A 72 20.72 -4.99 -0.92
CA MET A 72 21.99 -5.13 -1.64
C MET A 72 21.72 -6.13 -2.76
N ASP A 73 21.72 -5.65 -4.01
CA ASP A 73 21.32 -6.44 -5.19
C ASP A 73 19.96 -7.16 -5.01
N GLY A 74 18.98 -6.43 -4.49
CA GLY A 74 17.59 -6.86 -4.32
C GLY A 74 17.34 -7.72 -3.09
N LYS A 75 18.31 -7.85 -2.17
CA LYS A 75 18.18 -8.72 -0.99
C LYS A 75 18.63 -8.05 0.30
N TYR A 76 17.98 -8.42 1.38
CA TYR A 76 18.37 -8.13 2.75
C TYR A 76 18.07 -9.35 3.61
N GLU A 77 18.97 -9.69 4.53
CA GLU A 77 18.75 -10.78 5.48
C GLU A 77 19.46 -10.46 6.79
N ALA A 78 18.75 -10.56 7.91
CA ALA A 78 19.27 -10.31 9.24
C ALA A 78 18.52 -11.09 10.32
N GLY A 79 19.11 -11.13 11.52
CA GLY A 79 18.50 -11.76 12.68
C GLY A 79 18.52 -13.29 12.63
N SER A 80 17.86 -13.91 13.60
CA SER A 80 17.74 -15.36 13.72
C SER A 80 16.57 -15.73 14.63
N GLY A 81 16.05 -16.96 14.53
CA GLY A 81 14.95 -17.42 15.38
C GLY A 81 13.72 -16.53 15.23
N SER A 82 13.23 -15.97 16.35
CA SER A 82 12.07 -15.07 16.37
C SER A 82 12.30 -13.71 15.71
N ASP A 83 13.57 -13.30 15.58
CA ASP A 83 13.94 -11.97 15.07
C ASP A 83 14.47 -12.06 13.63
N TYR A 84 14.33 -13.22 12.98
CA TYR A 84 14.74 -13.41 11.59
C TYR A 84 13.89 -12.55 10.66
N LEU A 85 14.57 -11.89 9.72
CA LEU A 85 13.95 -11.13 8.65
C LEU A 85 14.75 -11.32 7.37
N SER A 86 14.10 -11.84 6.34
CA SER A 86 14.56 -11.80 4.97
C SER A 86 13.61 -10.95 4.15
N VAL A 87 14.17 -10.06 3.34
CA VAL A 87 13.44 -9.23 2.38
C VAL A 87 14.10 -9.39 1.02
N SER A 88 13.32 -9.72 0.00
CA SER A 88 13.82 -9.82 -1.38
C SER A 88 12.89 -9.13 -2.36
N MET A 89 13.46 -8.49 -3.38
CA MET A 89 12.71 -7.88 -4.47
C MET A 89 12.50 -8.93 -5.57
N GLN A 90 11.26 -9.10 -6.05
CA GLN A 90 10.99 -9.94 -7.21
C GLN A 90 11.49 -9.27 -8.50
N GLU A 91 11.58 -10.05 -9.59
CA GLU A 91 11.96 -9.51 -10.90
C GLU A 91 10.85 -8.62 -11.50
N GLN A 92 9.60 -8.94 -11.18
CA GLN A 92 8.41 -8.22 -11.59
C GLN A 92 8.41 -6.82 -11.00
N SER A 93 8.48 -5.85 -11.90
CA SER A 93 8.43 -4.43 -11.60
C SER A 93 7.84 -3.70 -12.80
N ALA A 94 7.36 -2.50 -12.55
CA ALA A 94 6.85 -1.62 -13.59
C ALA A 94 7.37 -0.21 -13.38
N PHE A 95 7.47 0.53 -14.48
CA PHE A 95 7.85 1.93 -14.53
C PHE A 95 6.74 2.73 -15.22
N GLY A 96 6.48 3.93 -14.73
CA GLY A 96 5.48 4.83 -15.27
C GLY A 96 5.12 5.92 -14.27
N ASP A 97 4.47 6.97 -14.74
CA ASP A 97 4.08 8.11 -13.91
C ASP A 97 2.85 7.78 -13.05
N LEU A 98 3.03 7.64 -11.73
CA LEU A 98 1.96 7.31 -10.78
C LEU A 98 1.29 8.54 -10.18
N ASN A 99 2.01 9.65 -10.08
CA ASN A 99 1.55 10.86 -9.40
C ASN A 99 1.20 12.02 -10.35
N ALA A 100 1.34 11.80 -11.67
CA ALA A 100 1.12 12.75 -12.74
C ALA A 100 2.06 13.98 -12.72
N ASP A 101 3.29 13.84 -12.22
CA ASP A 101 4.29 14.92 -12.20
C ASP A 101 5.18 14.96 -13.45
N GLY A 102 5.00 14.01 -14.38
CA GLY A 102 5.76 13.90 -15.62
C GLY A 102 7.11 13.19 -15.49
N VAL A 103 7.46 12.68 -14.30
CA VAL A 103 8.62 11.85 -14.04
C VAL A 103 8.17 10.40 -13.87
N GLU A 104 8.94 9.44 -14.42
CA GLU A 104 8.63 8.03 -14.22
C GLU A 104 8.92 7.62 -12.76
N ASP A 105 7.89 7.07 -12.13
CA ASP A 105 7.95 6.33 -10.87
C ASP A 105 8.15 4.83 -11.15
N ALA A 106 8.16 4.03 -10.09
CA ALA A 106 8.15 2.57 -10.20
C ALA A 106 7.18 1.91 -9.21
N ALA A 107 6.87 0.65 -9.50
CA ALA A 107 6.25 -0.28 -8.57
C ALA A 107 7.05 -1.58 -8.56
N ILE A 108 7.27 -2.14 -7.37
CA ILE A 108 8.03 -3.38 -7.16
C ILE A 108 7.25 -4.31 -6.23
N ILE A 109 7.61 -5.60 -6.25
CA ILE A 109 7.18 -6.56 -5.23
C ILE A 109 8.32 -6.83 -4.26
N LEU A 110 8.07 -6.62 -2.97
CA LEU A 110 8.92 -7.11 -1.90
C LEU A 110 8.32 -8.38 -1.31
N VAL A 111 9.15 -9.38 -1.06
CA VAL A 111 8.79 -10.62 -0.39
C VAL A 111 9.47 -10.67 0.96
N GLU A 112 8.69 -10.80 2.03
CA GLU A 112 9.18 -10.89 3.39
C GLU A 112 9.02 -12.30 3.97
N ASN A 113 10.03 -12.76 4.73
CA ASN A 113 9.97 -13.99 5.50
C ASN A 113 10.53 -13.75 6.91
N TYR A 114 9.82 -14.27 7.92
CA TYR A 114 10.13 -14.07 9.34
C TYR A 114 10.60 -15.35 10.06
N GLY A 115 11.20 -16.29 9.32
CA GLY A 115 11.82 -17.51 9.86
C GLY A 115 10.96 -18.77 9.73
N GLY A 116 9.80 -18.67 9.08
CA GLY A 116 8.90 -19.78 8.78
C GLY A 116 8.92 -20.18 7.29
N THR A 117 7.86 -20.86 6.84
CA THR A 117 7.70 -21.28 5.43
C THR A 117 6.86 -20.31 4.58
N GLY A 118 6.22 -19.33 5.20
CA GLY A 118 5.44 -18.29 4.50
C GLY A 118 6.35 -17.33 3.73
N GLN A 119 5.82 -16.76 2.66
CA GLN A 119 6.46 -15.70 1.89
C GLN A 119 5.41 -14.62 1.72
N PHE A 120 5.60 -13.44 2.30
CA PHE A 120 4.57 -12.40 2.30
C PHE A 120 4.88 -11.37 1.24
N GLU A 121 4.08 -11.30 0.19
CA GLU A 121 4.29 -10.36 -0.92
C GLU A 121 3.62 -9.02 -0.67
N TYR A 122 4.36 -7.96 -0.94
CA TYR A 122 3.91 -6.58 -0.80
C TYR A 122 4.17 -5.80 -2.09
N LEU A 123 3.13 -5.16 -2.62
CA LEU A 123 3.25 -4.18 -3.71
C LEU A 123 3.73 -2.84 -3.13
N VAL A 124 4.87 -2.34 -3.57
CA VAL A 124 5.47 -1.10 -3.07
C VAL A 124 5.61 -0.08 -4.20
N PRO A 125 4.97 1.10 -4.13
CA PRO A 125 5.22 2.17 -5.07
C PRO A 125 6.47 2.97 -4.64
N VAL A 126 7.26 3.37 -5.62
CA VAL A 126 8.51 4.12 -5.43
C VAL A 126 8.43 5.39 -6.27
N PHE A 127 8.25 6.52 -5.58
CA PHE A 127 8.14 7.81 -6.24
C PHE A 127 9.51 8.39 -6.57
N ASN A 128 9.64 8.98 -7.76
CA ASN A 128 10.88 9.57 -8.22
C ASN A 128 10.70 11.07 -8.45
N SER A 129 11.34 11.89 -7.63
CA SER A 129 11.35 13.35 -7.83
C SER A 129 12.32 13.82 -8.93
N GLY A 130 12.99 12.89 -9.61
CA GLY A 130 14.13 13.14 -10.48
C GLY A 130 15.43 13.43 -9.74
N VAL A 131 15.39 13.60 -8.41
CA VAL A 131 16.57 13.84 -7.55
C VAL A 131 16.74 12.74 -6.51
N SER A 132 15.63 12.19 -6.00
CA SER A 132 15.62 11.18 -4.95
C SER A 132 14.46 10.21 -5.16
N LEU A 133 14.68 8.96 -4.76
CA LEU A 133 13.62 7.97 -4.65
C LEU A 133 12.94 8.07 -3.28
N SER A 134 11.62 7.94 -3.28
CA SER A 134 10.79 7.94 -2.09
C SER A 134 9.83 6.76 -2.14
N PRO A 135 10.26 5.56 -1.69
CA PRO A 135 9.35 4.43 -1.48
C PRO A 135 8.26 4.79 -0.47
N SER A 136 7.04 4.32 -0.72
CA SER A 136 5.93 4.42 0.25
C SER A 136 5.71 3.09 0.97
N SER A 137 4.78 3.06 1.94
CA SER A 137 4.28 1.82 2.53
C SER A 137 3.71 0.88 1.46
N GLY A 138 3.97 -0.42 1.63
CA GLY A 138 3.48 -1.45 0.73
C GLY A 138 2.03 -1.87 1.00
N TYR A 139 1.38 -2.40 -0.04
CA TYR A 139 0.09 -3.08 0.07
C TYR A 139 0.32 -4.59 0.15
N PHE A 140 -0.23 -5.24 1.17
CA PHE A 140 -0.13 -6.70 1.33
C PHE A 140 -0.97 -7.42 0.28
N LEU A 141 -0.31 -8.17 -0.61
CA LEU A 141 -0.97 -8.92 -1.68
C LEU A 141 -1.41 -10.31 -1.21
N GLY A 142 -0.66 -10.93 -0.30
CA GLY A 142 -0.96 -12.26 0.22
C GLY A 142 0.29 -13.02 0.66
N ASP A 143 0.09 -14.29 1.02
CA ASP A 143 1.18 -15.26 1.24
C ASP A 143 1.35 -16.10 -0.04
N ARG A 144 2.58 -16.19 -0.55
CA ARG A 144 3.00 -16.96 -1.73
C ARG A 144 2.20 -16.67 -2.98
N VAL A 145 1.72 -15.44 -3.16
CA VAL A 145 1.06 -15.05 -4.42
C VAL A 145 2.07 -15.03 -5.56
N ALA A 146 1.66 -15.49 -6.73
CA ALA A 146 2.53 -15.49 -7.91
C ALA A 146 2.19 -14.31 -8.80
N VAL A 147 3.04 -13.28 -8.85
CA VAL A 147 2.86 -12.15 -9.76
C VAL A 147 3.41 -12.53 -11.14
N ASN A 148 2.53 -12.63 -12.13
CA ASN A 148 2.92 -12.98 -13.50
C ASN A 148 3.40 -11.74 -14.27
N SER A 149 2.71 -10.61 -14.11
CA SER A 149 3.08 -9.35 -14.75
C SER A 149 2.62 -8.14 -13.94
N MET A 150 3.27 -7.01 -14.18
CA MET A 150 2.96 -5.71 -13.58
C MET A 150 3.10 -4.61 -14.63
N SER A 151 2.22 -3.62 -14.58
CA SER A 151 2.29 -2.43 -15.43
C SER A 151 1.86 -1.18 -14.67
N ILE A 152 2.33 -0.02 -15.13
CA ILE A 152 1.86 1.29 -14.69
C ILE A 152 1.34 2.04 -15.92
N ALA A 153 0.08 2.47 -15.87
CA ALA A 153 -0.54 3.31 -16.88
C ALA A 153 -1.63 4.17 -16.24
N ASP A 154 -1.82 5.40 -16.71
CA ASP A 154 -2.88 6.31 -16.25
C ASP A 154 -2.95 6.48 -14.72
N GLY A 155 -1.78 6.55 -14.06
CA GLY A 155 -1.69 6.68 -12.60
C GLY A 155 -2.20 5.45 -11.83
N ARG A 156 -2.20 4.27 -12.47
CA ARG A 156 -2.70 3.00 -11.92
C ARG A 156 -1.66 1.91 -12.10
N ILE A 157 -1.43 1.13 -11.05
CA ILE A 157 -0.64 -0.10 -11.09
C ILE A 157 -1.60 -1.25 -11.36
N THR A 158 -1.32 -2.09 -12.36
CA THR A 158 -2.11 -3.30 -12.65
C THR A 158 -1.23 -4.53 -12.56
N LEU A 159 -1.66 -5.52 -11.78
CA LEU A 159 -1.04 -6.82 -11.57
C LEU A 159 -1.88 -7.91 -12.21
N ASP A 160 -1.24 -8.82 -12.94
CA ASP A 160 -1.78 -10.16 -13.22
C ASP A 160 -1.07 -11.16 -12.30
N MET A 161 -1.85 -11.95 -11.56
CA MET A 161 -1.32 -12.79 -10.50
C MET A 161 -2.17 -14.03 -10.23
N LEU A 162 -1.55 -15.01 -9.56
CA LEU A 162 -2.26 -16.11 -8.89
C LEU A 162 -2.35 -15.83 -7.40
N VAL A 163 -3.57 -15.89 -6.87
CA VAL A 163 -3.87 -15.84 -5.43
C VAL A 163 -4.44 -17.17 -4.95
N HIS A 164 -4.52 -17.35 -3.64
CA HIS A 164 -5.13 -18.56 -3.07
C HIS A 164 -6.64 -18.58 -3.33
N ALA A 165 -7.10 -19.66 -3.96
CA ALA A 165 -8.51 -20.06 -3.93
C ALA A 165 -8.85 -20.65 -2.55
N PRO A 166 -10.14 -20.69 -2.15
CA PRO A 166 -10.55 -21.23 -0.85
C PRO A 166 -10.13 -22.67 -0.57
N ASN A 167 -9.87 -23.47 -1.61
CA ASN A 167 -9.48 -24.87 -1.51
C ASN A 167 -7.99 -25.11 -1.78
N ASP A 168 -7.20 -24.05 -1.99
CA ASP A 168 -5.77 -24.20 -2.23
C ASP A 168 -5.03 -24.61 -0.96
N GLY A 169 -3.99 -25.43 -1.14
CA GLY A 169 -2.98 -25.57 -0.11
C GLY A 169 -2.20 -24.26 0.04
N GLN A 170 -1.75 -23.95 1.26
CA GLN A 170 -1.04 -22.70 1.53
C GLN A 170 0.24 -22.51 0.69
N CYS A 171 0.79 -23.57 0.09
CA CYS A 171 1.98 -23.46 -0.75
C CYS A 171 1.75 -22.84 -2.13
N CYS A 172 0.53 -22.97 -2.65
CA CYS A 172 0.33 -23.09 -4.09
C CYS A 172 -0.97 -22.41 -4.50
N PRO A 173 -0.95 -21.09 -4.78
CA PRO A 173 -2.12 -20.38 -5.29
C PRO A 173 -2.50 -20.87 -6.69
N SER A 174 -3.80 -20.91 -6.98
CA SER A 174 -4.35 -21.34 -8.27
C SER A 174 -5.37 -20.38 -8.88
N GLN A 175 -5.87 -19.40 -8.11
CA GLN A 175 -6.88 -18.46 -8.57
C GLN A 175 -6.24 -17.33 -9.37
N SER A 176 -6.47 -17.30 -10.68
CA SER A 176 -6.07 -16.16 -11.52
C SER A 176 -6.83 -14.90 -11.11
N MET A 177 -6.12 -13.81 -10.94
CA MET A 177 -6.68 -12.52 -10.55
C MET A 177 -5.91 -11.37 -11.19
N THR A 178 -6.64 -10.40 -11.71
CA THR A 178 -6.09 -9.10 -12.08
C THR A 178 -6.49 -8.10 -11.00
N GLN A 179 -5.53 -7.39 -10.42
CA GLN A 179 -5.79 -6.36 -9.42
C GLN A 179 -5.20 -5.03 -9.90
N SER A 180 -5.95 -3.95 -9.72
CA SER A 180 -5.48 -2.61 -10.04
C SER A 180 -5.53 -1.70 -8.82
N PHE A 181 -4.49 -0.90 -8.66
CA PHE A 181 -4.27 -0.03 -7.52
C PHE A 181 -4.07 1.41 -7.96
N ARG A 182 -4.56 2.35 -7.13
CA ARG A 182 -4.19 3.76 -7.21
C ARG A 182 -3.55 4.19 -5.91
N PHE A 183 -2.64 5.14 -6.00
CA PHE A 183 -2.06 5.77 -4.82
C PHE A 183 -2.88 6.98 -4.40
N TYR A 184 -3.25 7.02 -3.12
CA TYR A 184 -3.89 8.17 -2.50
C TYR A 184 -2.99 8.70 -1.39
N TRP A 185 -2.72 10.01 -1.41
CA TRP A 185 -1.97 10.66 -0.34
C TRP A 185 -2.72 10.52 0.98
N GLY A 186 -2.08 9.89 1.97
CA GLY A 186 -2.71 9.50 3.23
C GLY A 186 -2.94 7.99 3.30
N PRO A 187 -3.97 7.43 2.65
CA PRO A 187 -4.24 5.99 2.67
C PRO A 187 -3.15 5.10 2.07
N GLY A 188 -2.30 5.64 1.19
CA GLY A 188 -1.32 4.86 0.42
C GLY A 188 -1.96 4.18 -0.79
N LEU A 189 -1.47 2.99 -1.14
CA LEU A 189 -2.08 2.19 -2.21
C LEU A 189 -3.45 1.68 -1.79
N VAL A 190 -4.41 1.85 -2.68
CA VAL A 190 -5.74 1.27 -2.55
C VAL A 190 -6.10 0.51 -3.81
N MET A 191 -6.59 -0.73 -3.64
CA MET A 191 -7.18 -1.50 -4.72
C MET A 191 -8.45 -0.79 -5.20
N VAL A 192 -8.52 -0.52 -6.50
CA VAL A 192 -9.65 0.20 -7.12
C VAL A 192 -10.42 -0.66 -8.11
N HIS A 193 -9.86 -1.79 -8.51
CA HIS A 193 -10.51 -2.73 -9.42
C HIS A 193 -9.88 -4.11 -9.28
N ALA A 194 -10.68 -5.16 -9.38
CA ALA A 194 -10.19 -6.53 -9.41
C ALA A 194 -11.13 -7.46 -10.18
N THR A 195 -10.56 -8.36 -10.97
CA THR A 195 -11.26 -9.43 -11.68
C THR A 195 -10.63 -10.78 -11.35
N SER A 196 -11.43 -11.84 -11.30
CA SER A 196 -10.91 -13.21 -11.11
C SER A 196 -11.32 -14.12 -12.26
N GLY A 197 -10.44 -15.04 -12.64
CA GLY A 197 -10.79 -16.10 -13.59
C GLY A 197 -11.70 -17.15 -12.95
N THR A 198 -12.51 -17.83 -13.75
CA THR A 198 -13.21 -19.04 -13.32
C THR A 198 -12.57 -20.29 -13.93
N PHE A 199 -12.92 -21.46 -13.42
CA PHE A 199 -12.52 -22.74 -14.01
C PHE A 199 -13.01 -22.95 -15.46
N THR A 200 -13.96 -22.13 -15.92
CA THR A 200 -14.49 -22.16 -17.29
C THR A 200 -13.87 -21.07 -18.18
N ASP A 201 -12.75 -20.47 -17.76
CA ASP A 201 -12.04 -19.40 -18.49
C ASP A 201 -12.93 -18.15 -18.72
N THR A 202 -13.91 -17.96 -17.84
CA THR A 202 -14.75 -16.75 -17.82
C THR A 202 -14.19 -15.79 -16.79
N LEU A 203 -14.19 -14.50 -17.07
CA LEU A 203 -13.81 -13.49 -16.10
C LEU A 203 -15.00 -13.11 -15.23
N ARG A 204 -14.84 -13.21 -13.92
CA ARG A 204 -15.71 -12.60 -12.92
C ARG A 204 -15.31 -11.13 -12.76
N GLU A 205 -16.23 -10.25 -13.12
CA GLU A 205 -16.00 -8.81 -13.16
C GLU A 205 -17.26 -8.06 -12.74
N ILE A 206 -17.06 -6.96 -12.02
CA ILE A 206 -18.04 -5.92 -11.74
C ILE A 206 -17.65 -4.69 -12.56
N SER A 207 -18.63 -4.02 -13.17
CA SER A 207 -18.43 -2.69 -13.77
C SER A 207 -19.46 -1.71 -13.23
N ILE A 208 -19.00 -0.60 -12.64
CA ILE A 208 -19.86 0.51 -12.24
C ILE A 208 -20.12 1.41 -13.45
N GLU A 209 -21.39 1.65 -13.77
CA GLU A 209 -21.83 2.49 -14.89
C GLU A 209 -22.32 3.86 -14.43
N ALA A 210 -22.87 3.94 -13.21
CA ALA A 210 -23.22 5.20 -12.57
C ALA A 210 -23.02 5.08 -11.05
N PRO A 211 -22.50 6.11 -10.38
CA PRO A 211 -22.02 7.38 -10.95
C PRO A 211 -20.72 7.20 -11.74
N THR A 212 -20.42 8.13 -12.64
CA THR A 212 -19.14 8.13 -13.39
C THR A 212 -18.04 8.83 -12.58
N ALA A 213 -16.79 8.48 -12.85
CA ALA A 213 -15.64 9.07 -12.16
C ALA A 213 -15.65 10.61 -12.23
N GLY A 214 -15.40 11.26 -11.09
CA GLY A 214 -15.35 12.71 -10.94
C GLY A 214 -16.71 13.42 -10.95
N SER A 215 -17.83 12.69 -11.11
CA SER A 215 -19.16 13.31 -11.05
C SER A 215 -19.51 13.79 -9.64
N GLU A 216 -20.46 14.71 -9.57
CA GLU A 216 -21.00 15.20 -8.30
C GLU A 216 -22.27 14.41 -7.93
N VAL A 217 -22.38 14.01 -6.67
CA VAL A 217 -23.51 13.27 -6.12
C VAL A 217 -24.07 13.96 -4.88
N THR A 218 -25.28 13.58 -4.48
CA THR A 218 -25.89 14.00 -3.21
C THR A 218 -25.86 12.84 -2.21
N ASN A 219 -26.47 13.02 -1.04
CA ASN A 219 -26.66 11.93 -0.07
C ASN A 219 -27.53 10.78 -0.60
N GLN A 220 -28.26 10.98 -1.70
CA GLN A 220 -28.98 9.93 -2.41
C GLN A 220 -28.23 9.62 -3.72
N ILE A 221 -27.53 8.49 -3.74
CA ILE A 221 -26.66 8.10 -4.85
C ILE A 221 -27.31 6.96 -5.63
N GLN A 222 -27.64 7.20 -6.89
CA GLN A 222 -28.04 6.12 -7.79
C GLN A 222 -26.80 5.36 -8.22
N LEU A 223 -26.72 4.09 -7.83
CA LEU A 223 -25.64 3.18 -8.15
C LEU A 223 -26.12 2.16 -9.18
N LYS A 224 -25.49 2.16 -10.35
CA LYS A 224 -25.83 1.27 -11.47
C LYS A 224 -24.60 0.57 -12.00
N GLY A 225 -24.80 -0.63 -12.50
CA GLY A 225 -23.75 -1.36 -13.17
C GLY A 225 -24.14 -2.77 -13.52
N ARG A 226 -23.12 -3.56 -13.82
CA ARG A 226 -23.28 -4.93 -14.31
C ARG A 226 -22.26 -5.87 -13.67
N VAL A 227 -22.60 -7.15 -13.73
CA VAL A 227 -21.70 -8.25 -13.37
C VAL A 227 -21.68 -9.26 -14.52
N THR A 228 -20.52 -9.85 -14.78
CA THR A 228 -20.40 -10.95 -15.75
C THR A 228 -20.97 -12.25 -15.20
N ILE A 229 -20.94 -12.42 -13.88
CA ILE A 229 -21.43 -13.60 -13.15
C ILE A 229 -22.21 -13.10 -11.93
N ALA A 230 -23.48 -13.47 -11.82
CA ALA A 230 -24.28 -13.11 -10.66
C ALA A 230 -23.67 -13.68 -9.36
N PRO A 231 -23.54 -12.86 -8.30
CA PRO A 231 -22.92 -13.27 -7.04
C PRO A 231 -23.81 -14.25 -6.26
N PHE A 232 -23.24 -14.86 -5.21
CA PHE A 232 -24.01 -15.66 -4.27
C PHE A 232 -25.21 -14.86 -3.72
N GLU A 233 -26.39 -15.47 -3.67
CA GLU A 233 -27.66 -14.82 -3.28
C GLU A 233 -28.01 -13.55 -4.07
N ASN A 234 -27.41 -13.36 -5.26
CA ASN A 234 -27.56 -12.15 -6.08
C ASN A 234 -27.29 -10.86 -5.28
N THR A 235 -26.36 -10.90 -4.31
CA THR A 235 -26.05 -9.76 -3.45
C THR A 235 -24.58 -9.37 -3.57
N LEU A 236 -24.32 -8.08 -3.80
CA LEU A 236 -22.99 -7.46 -3.72
C LEU A 236 -22.90 -6.59 -2.46
N LEU A 237 -21.67 -6.33 -2.02
CA LEU A 237 -21.37 -5.38 -0.95
C LEU A 237 -21.02 -4.02 -1.55
N VAL A 238 -21.67 -2.96 -1.06
CA VAL A 238 -21.28 -1.58 -1.32
C VAL A 238 -20.57 -1.03 -0.10
N ARG A 239 -19.40 -0.42 -0.29
CA ARG A 239 -18.74 0.41 0.70
C ARG A 239 -18.55 1.80 0.14
N ILE A 240 -18.75 2.82 0.97
CA ILE A 240 -18.38 4.19 0.63
C ILE A 240 -17.35 4.64 1.63
N MET A 241 -16.21 5.10 1.12
CA MET A 241 -15.04 5.51 1.88
C MET A 241 -14.85 7.02 1.75
N ASP A 242 -14.43 7.67 2.82
CA ASP A 242 -14.00 9.07 2.79
C ASP A 242 -12.56 9.22 2.27
N VAL A 243 -12.06 10.45 2.23
CA VAL A 243 -10.68 10.78 1.81
C VAL A 243 -9.58 10.16 2.68
N ASN A 244 -9.90 9.77 3.92
CA ASN A 244 -8.98 9.13 4.85
C ASN A 244 -9.10 7.59 4.79
N ASN A 245 -9.81 7.06 3.79
CA ASN A 245 -10.09 5.62 3.67
C ASN A 245 -10.86 5.06 4.88
N THR A 246 -11.72 5.87 5.48
CA THR A 246 -12.66 5.46 6.52
C THR A 246 -14.02 5.15 5.90
N SER A 247 -14.60 3.99 6.24
CA SER A 247 -15.94 3.63 5.78
C SER A 247 -17.02 4.52 6.40
N ILE A 248 -17.76 5.23 5.55
CA ILE A 248 -18.93 6.05 5.93
C ILE A 248 -20.26 5.33 5.65
N TYR A 249 -20.26 4.34 4.76
CA TYR A 249 -21.40 3.48 4.49
C TYR A 249 -20.92 2.07 4.15
N THR A 250 -21.69 1.09 4.61
CA THR A 250 -21.58 -0.31 4.19
C THR A 250 -22.98 -0.88 4.08
N GLY A 251 -23.33 -1.50 2.95
CA GLY A 251 -24.65 -2.06 2.74
C GLY A 251 -24.74 -2.95 1.49
N PRO A 252 -25.81 -3.73 1.33
CA PRO A 252 -25.97 -4.61 0.18
C PRO A 252 -26.49 -3.84 -1.04
N ILE A 253 -26.20 -4.35 -2.24
CA ILE A 253 -26.93 -4.02 -3.47
C ILE A 253 -27.32 -5.30 -4.20
N MET A 254 -28.58 -5.39 -4.62
CA MET A 254 -29.12 -6.57 -5.27
C MET A 254 -28.80 -6.57 -6.77
N VAL A 255 -28.45 -7.75 -7.29
CA VAL A 255 -28.25 -8.01 -8.71
C VAL A 255 -29.51 -8.66 -9.28
N SER A 256 -29.95 -8.18 -10.44
CA SER A 256 -30.95 -8.82 -11.28
C SER A 256 -30.24 -9.64 -12.36
N ALA A 257 -30.47 -10.95 -12.33
CA ALA A 257 -29.97 -11.90 -13.33
C ALA A 257 -31.06 -12.93 -13.64
N PRO A 258 -31.12 -13.47 -14.88
CA PRO A 258 -32.13 -14.44 -15.27
C PRO A 258 -31.97 -15.79 -14.56
N ASP A 259 -30.72 -16.20 -14.32
CA ASP A 259 -30.36 -17.48 -13.69
C ASP A 259 -29.16 -17.29 -12.75
N MET A 260 -28.93 -18.25 -11.85
CA MET A 260 -27.76 -18.24 -10.97
C MET A 260 -26.47 -18.32 -11.80
N GLY A 261 -25.53 -17.40 -11.53
CA GLY A 261 -24.26 -17.32 -12.23
C GLY A 261 -24.33 -16.77 -13.66
N ALA A 262 -25.51 -16.40 -14.16
CA ALA A 262 -25.63 -15.67 -15.43
C ALA A 262 -25.15 -14.21 -15.27
N PRO A 263 -24.80 -13.51 -16.36
CA PRO A 263 -24.61 -12.06 -16.31
C PRO A 263 -25.83 -11.34 -15.76
N GLY A 264 -25.59 -10.23 -15.05
CA GLY A 264 -26.64 -9.48 -14.37
C GLY A 264 -26.38 -7.99 -14.30
N THR A 265 -27.35 -7.24 -13.80
CA THR A 265 -27.27 -5.79 -13.60
C THR A 265 -27.70 -5.43 -12.19
N PHE A 266 -27.20 -4.32 -11.66
CA PHE A 266 -27.68 -3.73 -10.43
C PHE A 266 -28.08 -2.28 -10.70
N ASP A 267 -29.17 -1.84 -10.07
CA ASP A 267 -29.69 -0.48 -10.13
C ASP A 267 -30.36 -0.18 -8.78
N GLY A 268 -29.64 0.52 -7.90
CA GLY A 268 -30.06 0.71 -6.51
C GLY A 268 -29.77 2.13 -6.02
N LEU A 269 -30.59 2.61 -5.09
CA LEU A 269 -30.38 3.88 -4.41
C LEU A 269 -29.62 3.64 -3.10
N VAL A 270 -28.47 4.27 -2.95
CA VAL A 270 -27.71 4.31 -1.70
C VAL A 270 -28.04 5.61 -0.98
N ASP A 271 -28.54 5.50 0.25
CA ASP A 271 -28.92 6.64 1.09
C ASP A 271 -27.92 6.84 2.23
N LEU A 272 -27.22 7.98 2.18
CA LEU A 272 -26.22 8.41 3.17
C LEU A 272 -26.79 9.28 4.29
N SER A 273 -28.11 9.50 4.35
CA SER A 273 -28.73 10.40 5.33
C SER A 273 -28.46 10.03 6.80
N GLY A 274 -28.18 8.75 7.08
CA GLY A 274 -27.82 8.25 8.41
C GLY A 274 -26.31 8.08 8.64
N SER A 275 -25.49 8.37 7.62
CA SER A 275 -24.04 8.18 7.66
C SER A 275 -23.32 9.44 8.18
N PRO A 276 -22.11 9.31 8.75
CA PRO A 276 -21.28 10.46 9.15
C PRO A 276 -20.66 11.20 7.94
N ALA A 277 -21.35 11.21 6.80
CA ALA A 277 -20.85 11.74 5.55
C ALA A 277 -20.74 13.27 5.61
N SER A 278 -19.64 13.81 5.09
CA SER A 278 -19.42 15.26 4.91
C SER A 278 -19.16 15.55 3.43
N PRO A 279 -19.51 16.76 2.95
CA PRO A 279 -19.19 17.14 1.57
C PRO A 279 -17.69 17.00 1.27
N GLY A 280 -17.35 16.51 0.08
CA GLY A 280 -15.98 16.24 -0.33
C GLY A 280 -15.84 14.99 -1.19
N SER A 281 -14.60 14.62 -1.51
CA SER A 281 -14.31 13.42 -2.30
C SER A 281 -14.63 12.15 -1.50
N ILE A 282 -15.33 11.23 -2.13
CA ILE A 282 -15.62 9.90 -1.61
C ILE A 282 -15.29 8.86 -2.68
N ARG A 283 -14.96 7.64 -2.24
CA ARG A 283 -14.81 6.48 -3.12
C ARG A 283 -15.96 5.51 -2.87
N ILE A 284 -16.68 5.16 -3.92
CA ILE A 284 -17.71 4.12 -3.89
C ILE A 284 -17.06 2.83 -4.39
N GLU A 285 -17.13 1.78 -3.60
CA GLU A 285 -16.65 0.44 -3.93
C GLU A 285 -17.83 -0.51 -4.01
N VAL A 286 -17.88 -1.33 -5.07
CA VAL A 286 -18.81 -2.44 -5.20
C VAL A 286 -17.99 -3.72 -5.29
N LEU A 287 -18.23 -4.64 -4.36
CA LEU A 287 -17.41 -5.84 -4.20
C LEU A 287 -18.27 -7.09 -4.15
N GLU A 288 -17.75 -8.17 -4.70
CA GLU A 288 -18.20 -9.52 -4.39
C GLU A 288 -17.22 -10.17 -3.40
N MET A 289 -17.76 -10.67 -2.29
CA MET A 289 -17.00 -11.36 -1.27
C MET A 289 -17.24 -12.87 -1.36
N SER A 290 -16.17 -13.65 -1.22
CA SER A 290 -16.24 -15.09 -1.07
C SER A 290 -16.89 -15.44 0.26
N MET A 291 -17.98 -16.19 0.24
CA MET A 291 -18.62 -16.69 1.46
C MET A 291 -17.82 -17.82 2.13
N ALA A 292 -16.81 -18.38 1.45
CA ALA A 292 -16.00 -19.45 1.99
C ALA A 292 -14.93 -18.94 2.97
N ASP A 293 -14.33 -17.79 2.68
CA ASP A 293 -13.16 -17.27 3.41
C ASP A 293 -13.14 -15.74 3.58
N GLY A 294 -14.11 -15.01 3.03
CA GLY A 294 -14.18 -13.55 3.11
C GLY A 294 -13.16 -12.84 2.22
N SER A 295 -12.52 -13.51 1.26
CA SER A 295 -11.69 -12.86 0.24
C SER A 295 -12.54 -12.05 -0.75
N ILE A 296 -11.93 -11.05 -1.39
CA ILE A 296 -12.57 -10.33 -2.51
C ILE A 296 -12.43 -11.20 -3.76
N LEU A 297 -13.56 -11.54 -4.40
CA LEU A 297 -13.57 -12.27 -5.66
C LEU A 297 -13.46 -11.34 -6.87
N THR A 298 -14.08 -10.17 -6.79
CA THR A 298 -14.01 -9.10 -7.78
C THR A 298 -14.47 -7.81 -7.12
N MET A 299 -13.99 -6.68 -7.61
CA MET A 299 -14.48 -5.38 -7.18
C MET A 299 -14.28 -4.33 -8.27
N ASP A 300 -15.08 -3.28 -8.20
CA ASP A 300 -14.86 -2.06 -8.96
C ASP A 300 -15.10 -0.85 -8.06
N SER A 301 -14.47 0.29 -8.40
CA SER A 301 -14.65 1.51 -7.62
C SER A 301 -14.67 2.76 -8.48
N VAL A 302 -15.33 3.78 -7.95
CA VAL A 302 -15.43 5.09 -8.58
C VAL A 302 -15.27 6.20 -7.55
N ASP A 303 -14.40 7.15 -7.85
CA ASP A 303 -14.22 8.38 -7.08
C ASP A 303 -15.24 9.43 -7.54
N VAL A 304 -15.98 10.04 -6.61
CA VAL A 304 -16.98 11.09 -6.87
C VAL A 304 -16.90 12.19 -5.83
N THR A 305 -17.58 13.31 -6.08
CA THR A 305 -17.67 14.43 -5.12
C THR A 305 -19.07 14.46 -4.49
N LEU A 306 -19.15 14.27 -3.18
CA LEU A 306 -20.38 14.44 -2.41
C LEU A 306 -20.62 15.93 -2.12
N LYS A 307 -21.82 16.42 -2.45
CA LYS A 307 -22.27 17.78 -2.14
C LYS A 307 -22.93 17.92 -0.78
#